data_AF-A0A1M6UA53-F1
#
_entry.id   AF-A0A1M6UA53-F1
#
_cell.length_a   1.000
_cell.length_b   1.000
_cell.length_c   1.000
_cell.angle_alpha   90.00
_cell.angle_beta   90.00
_cell.angle_gamma   90.00
#
_symmetry.space_group_name_H-M   'P 1'
#
loop_
_entity.id
_entity.type
_entity.pdbx_description
1 polymer ?
#
loop_
_entity_poly.entity_id
_entity_poly.type
_entity_poly.pdbx_seq_one_letter_code
_entity_poly.pdbx_strand_id
1 'polypeptide(L)' 'MQYLLTWIEGEEVFYRLVPNLNFDRSLLEEKNLIVTELAEGTEQEQKPH' A
#
# COMPACT_ATOMS: atom_id res chain seq x y z
N MET A 1 12.64 2.25 4.00
CA MET A 1 11.52 1.73 3.19
C MET A 1 10.24 2.18 3.86
N GLN A 2 9.37 2.88 3.15
CA GLN A 2 8.06 3.32 3.65
C GLN A 2 6.99 2.55 2.88
N TYR A 3 5.81 2.37 3.46
CA TYR A 3 4.70 1.71 2.78
C TYR A 3 3.44 2.55 2.87
N LEU A 4 2.64 2.54 1.80
CA LEU A 4 1.29 3.05 1.80
C LEU A 4 0.33 1.86 1.83
N LEU A 5 -0.45 1.78 2.89
CA LEU A 5 -1.56 0.85 3.03
C LEU A 5 -2.81 1.55 2.52
N THR A 6 -3.55 0.94 1.61
CA THR A 6 -4.84 1.46 1.11
C THR A 6 -5.88 0.36 1.21
N TRP A 7 -7.03 0.64 1.83
CA TRP A 7 -8.09 -0.36 1.93
C TRP A 7 -9.49 0.25 1.80
N ILE A 8 -10.47 -0.61 1.56
CA ILE A 8 -11.88 -0.24 1.44
C ILE A 8 -12.64 -0.80 2.64
N GLU A 9 -13.36 0.08 3.34
CA GLU A 9 -14.36 -0.29 4.35
C GLU A 9 -15.71 0.30 3.95
N GLY A 10 -16.67 -0.56 3.61
CA GLY A 10 -17.95 -0.13 3.06
C GLY A 10 -17.78 0.53 1.69
N GLU A 11 -18.23 1.79 1.57
CA GLU A 11 -18.10 2.63 0.36
C GLU A 11 -16.94 3.63 0.46
N GLU A 12 -16.19 3.61 1.56
CA GLU A 12 -15.11 4.57 1.84
C GLU A 12 -13.73 3.95 1.60
N VAL A 13 -12.81 4.78 1.09
CA VAL A 13 -11.41 4.42 0.83
C VAL A 13 -10.53 5.04 1.91
N PHE A 14 -9.75 4.20 2.58
CA PHE A 14 -8.84 4.58 3.64
C PHE A 14 -7.39 4.36 3.24
N TYR A 15 -6.49 5.17 3.80
CA TYR A 15 -5.06 5.00 3.60
C TYR A 15 -4.23 5.33 4.84
N ARG A 16 -3.06 4.70 4.95
CA ARG A 16 -2.08 4.97 6.02
C ARG A 16 -0.65 4.75 5.54
N LEU A 17 0.21 5.73 5.78
CA LEU A 17 1.65 5.57 5.63
C LEU A 17 2.25 4.90 6.87
N VAL A 18 3.05 3.85 6.66
CA VAL A 18 3.73 3.11 7.73
C VAL A 18 5.22 2.97 7.42
N PRO A 19 6.10 3.10 8.43
CA PRO A 19 7.56 3.00 8.23
C PRO A 19 8.06 1.57 8.10
N ASN A 20 7.25 0.56 8.43
CA ASN A 20 7.55 -0.86 8.23
C ASN A 20 6.24 -1.65 8.07
N LEU A 21 6.31 -2.78 7.37
CA LEU A 21 5.24 -3.77 7.33
C LEU A 21 5.61 -4.91 8.27
N ASN A 22 4.97 -4.94 9.44
CA ASN A 22 5.13 -6.02 10.41
C ASN A 22 3.76 -6.68 10.64
N PHE A 23 3.15 -7.15 9.56
CA PHE A 23 1.84 -7.78 9.59
C PHE A 23 1.94 -9.21 9.09
N ASP A 24 1.18 -10.09 9.73
CA ASP A 24 1.03 -11.46 9.29
C ASP A 24 0.25 -11.48 7.97
N ARG A 25 0.87 -12.01 6.90
CA ARG A 25 0.29 -12.02 5.55
C ARG A 25 -1.04 -12.79 5.51
N SER A 26 -1.22 -13.78 6.38
CA SER A 26 -2.47 -14.54 6.49
C SER A 26 -3.66 -13.68 6.93
N LEU A 27 -3.41 -12.55 7.62
CA LEU A 27 -4.47 -11.60 8.02
C LEU A 27 -4.89 -10.66 6.88
N LEU A 28 -4.16 -10.70 5.76
CA LEU A 28 -4.34 -9.81 4.61
C LEU A 28 -5.01 -10.50 3.41
N GLU A 29 -4.98 -11.83 3.35
CA GLU A 29 -5.50 -12.61 2.20
C GLU A 29 -7.01 -12.40 1.96
N GLU A 30 -7.78 -12.03 2.99
CA GLU A 30 -9.22 -11.78 2.89
C GLU A 30 -9.62 -10.30 2.93
N LYS A 31 -8.65 -9.39 3.06
CA LYS A 31 -8.93 -7.95 3.15
C LYS A 31 -8.80 -7.28 1.78
N ASN A 32 -9.69 -6.33 1.50
CA ASN A 32 -9.55 -5.37 0.40
C ASN A 32 -8.39 -4.40 0.69
N LEU A 33 -7.16 -4.91 0.84
CA LEU A 33 -5.96 -4.15 1.19
C LEU A 33 -4.96 -4.18 0.04
N ILE A 34 -4.58 -2.99 -0.43
CA ILE A 34 -3.47 -2.77 -1.33
C ILE A 34 -2.29 -2.29 -0.48
N VAL A 35 -1.13 -2.93 -0.67
CA VAL A 35 0.12 -2.53 -0.03
C VAL A 35 1.07 -2.03 -1.10
N THR A 36 1.40 -0.74 -1.03
CA THR A 36 2.35 -0.09 -1.94
C THR A 36 3.67 0.16 -1.21
N GLU A 37 4.76 -0.40 -1.73
CA GLU A 37 6.11 -0.09 -1.26
C GLU A 37 6.59 1.24 -1.85
N LEU A 38 7.05 2.13 -0.98
CA LEU A 38 7.64 3.42 -1.34
C LEU A 38 9.14 3.31 -1.08
N ALA A 39 9.90 3.11 -2.16
CA ALA A 39 11.35 3.21 -2.13
C ALA A 39 11.75 4.69 -2.01
N GLU A 40 12.75 4.98 -1.17
CA GLU A 40 13.40 6.30 -1.15
C GLU A 40 14.28 6.41 -2.41
N GLY A 41 13.67 6.87 -3.50
CA GLY A 41 14.35 7.28 -4.73
C GLY A 41 14.74 6.14 -5.67
N THR A 42 13.85 5.76 -6.58
CA THR A 42 14.19 5.57 -8.01
C THR A 42 12.92 5.63 -8.88
N GLU A 43 12.93 6.62 -9.77
CA GLU A 43 12.20 6.73 -11.05
C GLU A 43 10.66 6.76 -11.05
N GLN A 44 10.14 7.98 -11.16
CA GLN A 44 8.93 8.24 -11.94
C GLN A 44 9.15 7.76 -13.38
N GLU A 45 8.72 6.55 -13.74
CA GLU A 45 8.40 6.26 -15.14
C GLU A 45 6.95 6.70 -15.41
N GLN A 46 6.79 8.02 -15.57
CA GLN A 46 5.76 8.53 -16.46
C GLN A 46 6.31 8.46 -17.89
N LYS A 47 5.73 7.63 -18.74
CA LYS A 47 4.97 8.18 -19.87
C LYS A 47 4.05 7.14 -20.54
N PRO A 48 2.86 7.56 -20.97
CA PRO A 48 1.93 6.78 -21.76
C PRO A 48 2.40 6.73 -23.22
N HIS A 49 1.99 5.70 -23.96
CA HIS A 49 1.94 5.76 -25.41
C HIS A 49 0.64 5.19 -25.95
#